data_AF-A0AAN6DY65-F1
#
_entry.id   AF-A0AAN6DY65-F1
#
_cell.length_a   1.000
_cell.length_b   1.000
_cell.length_c   1.000
_cell.angle_alpha   90.00
_cell.angle_beta   90.00
_cell.angle_gamma   90.00
#
_symmetry.space_group_name_H-M   'P 1'
#
loop_
_entity.id
_entity.type
_entity.pdbx_description
1 polymer ?
#
loop_
_entity_poly.entity_id
_entity_poly.type
_entity_poly.pdbx_seq_one_letter_code
_entity_poly.pdbx_strand_id
1 'polypeptide(L)'
;MEEFSRLCCLIVEDVYGGFLAQIFKILIQLGRLSASQVAQKCRLPQRQVRTGLATLIQLRLVYHHTTSDGSLSTYQANSHNAYNLVRLGKLLALVERSYGHAAATLMEHLATLGYGTADDLEAHIRADQESPAPRINGHSATEKQVNGDLNRRDRFIKVLKVLIDNQYIAAVRDAHFQSLFDARQDIERQYRGLGMASTKTKKSQLEFDMKVDVELEKRLDPTVSAAYIMHELISDNSDGPDTNTGQGKTLLCVDYQNVVKSIRTERLAPAAARLLGREFATITQAVCSQIELDSNPFTIRSLEDPMASKQRIDTSLLAADVAVLSRAEDAEDGSLVDGYPTNGYHTPHTNGTRNDPLLNQRLAVLAGGPFRFISQDFGGSFLVDRKQLGNYLRDQELLRLMSERVDGPALRIMRMLSDKGKLDEKALQEVGLLSAKDLRQCLAQLQVKGFLELQEVPREAQRQPNRTIFLWFYDAERVRKVFLGQLFKAMARLFQRLHLERTRLSSTLSKIERTDVQGSEEEILPAGEFRLLSEWREKEIWFTAELERLDDSVAMLRDL
;
A
#
# COMPACT_ATOMS: atom_id res chain seq x y z
N MET A 1 -14.03 -7.62 9.61
CA MET A 1 -13.99 -8.37 8.35
C MET A 1 -15.14 -7.99 7.42
N GLU A 2 -16.39 -8.02 7.86
CA GLU A 2 -17.55 -7.68 7.00
C GLU A 2 -17.47 -6.28 6.36
N GLU A 3 -17.18 -5.25 7.15
CA GLU A 3 -17.07 -3.86 6.63
C GLU A 3 -15.91 -3.70 5.63
N PHE A 4 -14.81 -4.43 5.81
CA PHE A 4 -13.68 -4.43 4.88
C PHE A 4 -14.06 -5.09 3.54
N SER A 5 -14.73 -6.25 3.60
CA SER A 5 -15.21 -6.93 2.39
C SER A 5 -16.24 -6.09 1.63
N ARG A 6 -17.13 -5.40 2.36
CA ARG A 6 -18.11 -4.47 1.77
C ARG A 6 -17.41 -3.31 1.07
N LEU A 7 -16.41 -2.70 1.70
CA LEU A 7 -15.61 -1.63 1.10
C LEU A 7 -14.95 -2.10 -0.19
N CYS A 8 -14.29 -3.27 -0.20
CA CYS A 8 -13.65 -3.82 -1.39
C CYS A 8 -14.64 -4.01 -2.55
N CYS A 9 -15.88 -4.46 -2.28
CA CYS A 9 -16.90 -4.58 -3.33
C CYS A 9 -17.26 -3.22 -3.93
N LEU A 10 -17.42 -2.19 -3.10
CA LEU A 10 -17.77 -0.84 -3.54
C LEU A 10 -16.65 -0.21 -4.36
N ILE A 11 -15.38 -0.45 -3.99
CA ILE A 11 -14.23 0.02 -4.76
C ILE A 11 -14.21 -0.62 -6.15
N VAL A 12 -14.39 -1.95 -6.23
CA VAL A 12 -14.43 -2.66 -7.52
C VAL A 12 -15.63 -2.19 -8.37
N GLU A 13 -16.77 -1.90 -7.75
CA GLU A 13 -17.95 -1.35 -8.43
C GLU A 13 -17.70 0.06 -8.97
N ASP A 14 -17.01 0.91 -8.22
CA ASP A 14 -16.68 2.27 -8.63
C ASP A 14 -15.69 2.31 -9.79
N VAL A 15 -14.66 1.45 -9.77
CA VAL A 15 -13.58 1.45 -10.78
C VAL A 15 -13.93 0.64 -12.02
N TYR A 16 -14.54 -0.54 -11.84
CA TYR A 16 -14.73 -1.52 -12.94
C TYR A 16 -16.20 -1.83 -13.24
N GLY A 17 -17.13 -1.21 -12.52
CA GLY A 17 -18.56 -1.32 -12.77
C GLY A 17 -19.25 -2.53 -12.14
N GLY A 18 -20.58 -2.52 -12.21
CA GLY A 18 -21.44 -3.46 -11.50
C GLY A 18 -21.30 -4.93 -11.92
N PHE A 19 -20.93 -5.20 -13.18
CA PHE A 19 -20.80 -6.58 -13.68
C PHE A 19 -19.66 -7.34 -12.98
N LEU A 20 -18.46 -6.76 -12.96
CA LEU A 20 -17.31 -7.38 -12.30
C LEU A 20 -17.47 -7.37 -10.77
N ALA A 21 -18.04 -6.30 -10.22
CA ALA A 21 -18.36 -6.21 -8.80
C ALA A 21 -19.35 -7.29 -8.34
N GLN A 22 -20.34 -7.66 -9.15
CA GLN A 22 -21.29 -8.73 -8.82
C GLN A 22 -20.58 -10.09 -8.67
N ILE A 23 -19.66 -10.42 -9.58
CA ILE A 23 -18.88 -11.66 -9.52
C ILE A 23 -17.95 -11.62 -8.31
N PHE A 24 -17.21 -10.52 -8.14
CA PHE A 24 -16.29 -10.32 -7.01
C PHE A 24 -17.00 -10.41 -5.65
N LYS A 25 -18.20 -9.82 -5.52
CA LYS A 25 -19.02 -9.85 -4.31
C LYS A 25 -19.43 -11.28 -3.92
N ILE A 26 -19.76 -12.14 -4.88
CA ILE A 26 -20.08 -13.54 -4.59
C ILE A 26 -18.84 -14.27 -4.06
N LEU A 27 -17.67 -14.06 -4.67
CA LEU A 27 -16.42 -14.68 -4.25
C LEU A 27 -15.95 -14.20 -2.87
N ILE A 28 -16.12 -12.93 -2.54
CA ILE A 28 -15.68 -12.40 -1.23
C ILE A 28 -16.63 -12.82 -0.08
N GLN A 29 -17.91 -13.06 -0.38
CA GLN A 29 -18.91 -13.46 0.62
C GLN A 29 -18.92 -14.97 0.88
N LEU A 30 -18.79 -15.78 -0.19
CA LEU A 30 -18.88 -17.24 -0.11
C LEU A 30 -17.52 -17.93 -0.12
N GLY A 31 -16.44 -17.19 -0.39
CA GLY A 31 -15.09 -17.73 -0.48
C GLY A 31 -14.85 -18.47 -1.78
N ARG A 32 -14.19 -19.64 -1.68
CA ARG A 32 -13.69 -20.41 -2.81
C ARG A 32 -14.84 -21.08 -3.58
N LEU A 33 -14.97 -20.80 -4.88
CA LEU A 33 -16.02 -21.33 -5.74
C LEU A 33 -15.48 -21.69 -7.14
N SER A 34 -16.12 -22.65 -7.80
CA SER A 34 -15.90 -22.95 -9.22
C SER A 34 -16.71 -22.04 -10.14
N ALA A 35 -16.31 -21.92 -11.42
CA ALA A 35 -17.03 -21.07 -12.38
C ALA A 35 -18.52 -21.44 -12.55
N SER A 36 -18.87 -22.73 -12.43
CA SER A 36 -20.27 -23.18 -12.49
C SER A 36 -21.07 -22.73 -11.26
N GLN A 37 -20.48 -22.85 -10.07
CA GLN A 37 -21.10 -22.36 -8.83
C GLN A 37 -21.27 -20.85 -8.85
N VAL A 38 -20.27 -20.10 -9.32
CA VAL A 38 -20.37 -18.64 -9.48
C VAL A 38 -21.50 -18.28 -10.44
N ALA A 39 -21.59 -18.94 -11.60
CA ALA A 39 -22.69 -18.73 -12.55
C ALA A 39 -24.07 -18.96 -11.93
N GLN A 40 -24.23 -20.05 -11.17
CA GLN A 40 -25.48 -20.36 -10.47
C GLN A 40 -25.83 -19.31 -9.41
N LYS A 41 -24.84 -18.85 -8.62
CA LYS A 41 -25.05 -17.87 -7.53
C LYS A 41 -25.28 -16.45 -8.05
N CYS A 42 -24.57 -16.03 -9.09
CA CYS A 42 -24.76 -14.74 -9.75
C CYS A 42 -26.03 -14.71 -10.62
N ARG A 43 -26.60 -15.87 -10.99
CA ARG A 43 -27.67 -16.01 -11.98
C ARG A 43 -27.27 -15.43 -13.35
N LEU A 44 -26.03 -15.65 -13.74
CA LEU A 44 -25.46 -15.20 -15.01
C LEU A 44 -25.11 -16.41 -15.89
N PRO A 45 -25.19 -16.28 -17.23
CA PRO A 45 -24.70 -17.30 -18.15
C PRO A 45 -23.23 -17.65 -17.87
N GLN A 46 -22.90 -18.95 -17.87
CA GLN A 46 -21.55 -19.41 -17.56
C GLN A 46 -20.48 -18.82 -18.49
N ARG A 47 -20.82 -18.54 -19.75
CA ARG A 47 -19.92 -17.86 -20.70
C ARG A 47 -19.55 -16.45 -20.21
N GLN A 48 -20.52 -15.66 -19.75
CA GLN A 48 -20.27 -14.32 -19.23
C GLN A 48 -19.42 -14.38 -17.96
N VAL A 49 -19.72 -15.33 -17.06
CA VAL A 49 -18.92 -15.52 -15.84
C VAL A 49 -17.48 -15.89 -16.14
N ARG A 50 -17.23 -16.76 -17.12
CA ARG A 50 -15.84 -17.08 -17.54
C ARG A 50 -15.11 -15.86 -18.08
N THR A 51 -15.78 -15.04 -18.89
CA THR A 51 -15.21 -13.77 -19.36
C THR A 51 -14.90 -12.84 -18.19
N GLY A 52 -15.85 -12.62 -17.28
CA GLY A 52 -15.65 -11.75 -16.12
C GLY A 52 -14.58 -12.26 -15.15
N LEU A 53 -14.48 -13.58 -14.93
CA LEU A 53 -13.41 -14.19 -14.15
C LEU A 53 -12.04 -13.99 -14.81
N ALA A 54 -11.95 -14.13 -16.14
CA ALA A 54 -10.71 -13.85 -16.86
C ALA A 54 -10.29 -12.38 -16.70
N THR A 55 -11.23 -11.44 -16.79
CA THR A 55 -10.96 -10.02 -16.56
C THR A 55 -10.53 -9.74 -15.11
N LEU A 56 -11.18 -10.35 -14.12
CA LEU A 56 -10.80 -10.19 -12.71
C LEU A 56 -9.42 -10.80 -12.40
N ILE A 57 -9.02 -11.86 -13.09
CA ILE A 57 -7.66 -12.42 -13.00
C ILE A 57 -6.66 -11.45 -13.64
N GLN A 58 -6.97 -10.89 -14.82
CA GLN A 58 -6.16 -9.87 -15.49
C GLN A 58 -5.92 -8.65 -14.58
N LEU A 59 -6.94 -8.22 -13.84
CA LEU A 59 -6.86 -7.12 -12.88
C LEU A 59 -6.28 -7.53 -11.51
N ARG A 60 -5.83 -8.79 -11.36
CA ARG A 60 -5.28 -9.38 -10.11
C ARG A 60 -6.23 -9.31 -8.91
N LEU A 61 -7.54 -9.24 -9.15
CA LEU A 61 -8.59 -9.18 -8.14
C LEU A 61 -9.05 -10.56 -7.68
N VAL A 62 -8.67 -11.63 -8.38
CA VAL A 62 -9.09 -13.00 -8.07
C VAL A 62 -7.88 -13.94 -8.06
N TYR A 63 -7.77 -14.70 -6.98
CA TYR A 63 -6.91 -15.88 -6.92
C TYR A 63 -7.57 -17.05 -7.64
N HIS A 64 -6.76 -17.88 -8.29
CA HIS A 64 -7.21 -19.13 -8.89
C HIS A 64 -6.30 -20.28 -8.48
N HIS A 65 -6.90 -21.45 -8.25
CA HIS A 65 -6.17 -22.69 -7.99
C HIS A 65 -6.86 -23.82 -8.74
N THR A 66 -6.06 -24.57 -9.50
CA THR A 66 -6.50 -25.78 -10.18
C THR A 66 -5.88 -26.98 -9.46
N THR A 67 -6.71 -27.95 -9.11
CA THR A 67 -6.25 -29.17 -8.43
C THR A 67 -5.20 -29.92 -9.27
N SER A 68 -4.33 -30.69 -8.62
CA SER A 68 -3.28 -31.50 -9.27
C SER A 68 -3.81 -32.40 -10.37
N ASP A 69 -5.05 -32.87 -10.20
CA ASP A 69 -5.71 -33.79 -11.12
C ASP A 69 -6.32 -33.06 -12.33
N GLY A 70 -6.19 -31.73 -12.41
CA GLY A 70 -6.77 -30.88 -13.44
C GLY A 70 -8.30 -30.83 -13.45
N SER A 71 -8.94 -31.47 -12.47
CA SER A 71 -10.38 -31.74 -12.48
C SER A 71 -11.24 -30.55 -12.08
N LEU A 72 -10.71 -29.65 -11.24
CA LEU A 72 -11.47 -28.53 -10.69
C LEU A 72 -10.61 -27.28 -10.55
N SER A 73 -11.01 -26.22 -11.26
CA SER A 73 -10.51 -24.86 -11.05
C SER A 73 -11.43 -24.10 -10.11
N THR A 74 -10.83 -23.53 -9.07
CA THR A 74 -11.52 -22.75 -8.04
C THR A 74 -10.98 -21.33 -8.00
N TYR A 75 -11.85 -20.39 -7.67
CA TYR A 75 -11.59 -18.95 -7.67
C TYR A 75 -11.92 -18.37 -6.30
N GLN A 76 -11.15 -17.38 -5.87
CA GLN A 76 -11.31 -16.69 -4.59
C GLN A 76 -11.00 -15.21 -4.75
N ALA A 77 -11.74 -14.33 -4.08
CA ALA A 77 -11.49 -12.89 -4.15
C ALA A 77 -10.17 -12.50 -3.45
N ASN A 78 -9.42 -11.60 -4.08
CA ASN A 78 -8.24 -10.96 -3.50
C ASN A 78 -8.61 -9.56 -2.97
N SER A 79 -8.96 -9.50 -1.69
CA SER A 79 -9.34 -8.23 -1.03
C SER A 79 -8.18 -7.26 -0.85
N HIS A 80 -6.92 -7.74 -0.84
CA HIS A 80 -5.76 -6.87 -0.69
C HIS A 80 -5.56 -6.02 -1.95
N ASN A 81 -5.54 -6.66 -3.12
CA ASN A 81 -5.41 -5.95 -4.39
C ASN A 81 -6.63 -5.07 -4.68
N ALA A 82 -7.84 -5.51 -4.30
CA ALA A 82 -9.04 -4.68 -4.42
C ALA A 82 -8.95 -3.39 -3.60
N TYR A 83 -8.37 -3.44 -2.40
CA TYR A 83 -8.17 -2.25 -1.57
C TYR A 83 -7.11 -1.30 -2.17
N ASN A 84 -6.04 -1.84 -2.78
CA ASN A 84 -4.96 -1.04 -3.36
C ASN A 84 -5.44 -0.11 -4.50
N LEU A 85 -6.58 -0.39 -5.12
CA LEU A 85 -7.20 0.49 -6.11
C LEU A 85 -7.48 1.91 -5.56
N VAL A 86 -7.79 2.04 -4.27
CA VAL A 86 -8.00 3.35 -3.61
C VAL A 86 -6.72 4.19 -3.62
N ARG A 87 -5.55 3.55 -3.67
CA ARG A 87 -4.24 4.19 -3.57
C ARG A 87 -3.67 4.64 -4.91
N LEU A 88 -4.31 4.25 -6.02
CA LEU A 88 -3.78 4.53 -7.35
C LEU A 88 -3.62 6.03 -7.57
N GLY A 89 -4.61 6.86 -7.21
CA GLY A 89 -4.52 8.31 -7.36
C GLY A 89 -3.32 8.91 -6.62
N LYS A 90 -3.16 8.58 -5.33
CA LYS A 90 -2.02 9.04 -4.52
C LYS A 90 -0.67 8.53 -5.05
N LEU A 91 -0.62 7.31 -5.57
CA LEU A 91 0.58 6.75 -6.19
C LEU A 91 0.96 7.52 -7.47
N LEU A 92 -0.01 7.80 -8.34
CA LEU A 92 0.22 8.55 -9.58
C LEU A 92 0.68 9.98 -9.28
N ALA A 93 0.04 10.67 -8.32
CA ALA A 93 0.47 12.00 -7.89
C ALA A 93 1.90 12.00 -7.32
N LEU A 94 2.26 10.95 -6.58
CA LEU A 94 3.61 10.80 -6.05
C LEU A 94 4.63 10.57 -7.18
N VAL A 95 4.33 9.71 -8.14
CA VAL A 95 5.18 9.47 -9.32
C VAL A 95 5.32 10.71 -10.18
N GLU A 96 4.22 11.46 -10.40
CA GLU A 96 4.23 12.69 -11.19
C GLU A 96 5.12 13.76 -10.56
N ARG A 97 5.01 13.94 -9.24
CA ARG A 97 5.86 14.87 -8.50
C ARG A 97 7.35 14.48 -8.53
N SER A 98 7.65 13.19 -8.50
CA SER A 98 9.03 12.70 -8.40
C SER A 98 9.73 12.51 -9.75
N TYR A 99 9.01 12.09 -10.80
CA TYR A 99 9.58 11.68 -12.08
C TYR A 99 8.87 12.31 -13.30
N GLY A 100 7.89 13.18 -13.06
CA GLY A 100 7.18 13.93 -14.09
C GLY A 100 6.00 13.18 -14.71
N HIS A 101 5.26 13.90 -15.55
CA HIS A 101 4.00 13.46 -16.14
C HIS A 101 4.12 12.18 -17.00
N ALA A 102 5.23 12.02 -17.73
CA ALA A 102 5.47 10.81 -18.56
C ALA A 102 5.58 9.52 -17.72
N ALA A 103 6.07 9.61 -16.49
CA ALA A 103 6.15 8.48 -15.59
C ALA A 103 4.78 8.12 -15.00
N ALA A 104 3.99 9.14 -14.64
CA ALA A 104 2.64 8.95 -14.14
C ALA A 104 1.72 8.32 -15.20
N THR A 105 1.78 8.81 -16.45
CA THR A 105 1.01 8.23 -17.55
C THR A 105 1.41 6.77 -17.81
N LEU A 106 2.71 6.43 -17.81
CA LEU A 106 3.14 5.03 -17.94
C LEU A 106 2.56 4.15 -16.82
N MET A 107 2.61 4.61 -15.58
CA MET A 107 2.03 3.90 -14.43
C MET A 107 0.51 3.74 -14.52
N GLU A 108 -0.19 4.75 -15.02
CA GLU A 108 -1.63 4.71 -15.26
C GLU A 108 -1.98 3.63 -16.30
N HIS A 109 -1.27 3.60 -17.43
CA HIS A 109 -1.45 2.55 -18.44
C HIS A 109 -1.14 1.15 -17.91
N LEU A 110 -0.12 0.99 -17.06
CA LEU A 110 0.15 -0.30 -16.42
C LEU A 110 -0.97 -0.71 -15.45
N ALA A 111 -1.54 0.25 -14.73
CA ALA A 111 -2.65 0.00 -13.80
C ALA A 111 -3.95 -0.38 -14.54
N THR A 112 -4.24 0.21 -15.70
CA THR A 112 -5.42 -0.14 -16.51
C THR A 112 -5.30 -1.53 -17.13
N LEU A 113 -4.10 -1.93 -17.57
CA LEU A 113 -3.80 -3.29 -18.02
C LEU A 113 -3.89 -4.34 -16.89
N GLY A 114 -3.62 -3.92 -15.64
CA GLY A 114 -3.54 -4.79 -14.46
C GLY A 114 -2.17 -5.47 -14.31
N TYR A 115 -1.74 -6.19 -15.35
CA TYR A 115 -0.37 -6.63 -15.57
C TYR A 115 -0.09 -6.86 -17.06
N GLY A 116 1.17 -6.82 -17.47
CA GLY A 116 1.55 -7.06 -18.86
C GLY A 116 3.05 -7.14 -19.04
N THR A 117 3.50 -7.52 -20.24
CA THR A 117 4.93 -7.43 -20.58
C THR A 117 5.31 -5.97 -20.86
N ALA A 118 6.61 -5.69 -20.89
CA ALA A 118 7.09 -4.36 -21.27
C ALA A 118 6.68 -3.98 -22.71
N ASP A 119 6.59 -4.97 -23.61
CA ASP A 119 6.14 -4.77 -24.99
C ASP A 119 4.63 -4.46 -25.07
N ASP A 120 3.80 -5.18 -24.29
CA ASP A 120 2.37 -4.91 -24.24
C ASP A 120 2.09 -3.48 -23.75
N LEU A 121 2.86 -3.05 -22.74
CA LEU A 121 2.78 -1.69 -22.20
C LEU A 121 3.21 -0.64 -23.23
N GLU A 122 4.31 -0.87 -23.95
CA GLU A 122 4.75 0.02 -25.02
C GLU A 122 3.71 0.13 -26.14
N ALA A 123 3.16 -1.01 -26.57
CA ALA A 123 2.11 -1.07 -27.59
C ALA A 123 0.85 -0.33 -27.14
N HIS A 124 0.46 -0.46 -25.87
CA HIS A 124 -0.71 0.21 -25.32
C HIS A 124 -0.53 1.73 -25.28
N ILE A 125 0.63 2.22 -24.83
CA ILE A 125 0.94 3.67 -24.82
C ILE A 125 0.98 4.23 -26.24
N ARG A 126 1.51 3.45 -27.19
CA ARG A 126 1.55 3.84 -28.61
C ARG A 126 0.14 3.96 -29.20
N ALA A 127 -0.71 2.98 -28.95
CA ALA A 127 -2.09 2.97 -29.46
C ALA A 127 -2.90 4.16 -28.94
N ASP A 128 -2.73 4.53 -27.66
CA ASP A 128 -3.42 5.67 -27.06
C ASP A 128 -3.01 7.00 -27.70
N GLN A 129 -1.72 7.18 -27.97
CA GLN A 129 -1.18 8.37 -28.66
C GLN A 129 -1.57 8.47 -30.15
N GLU A 130 -1.96 7.37 -30.79
CA GLU A 130 -2.38 7.33 -32.20
C GLU A 130 -3.88 7.64 -32.40
N SER A 131 -4.63 7.88 -31.31
CA SER A 131 -6.00 8.38 -31.34
C SER A 131 -6.12 9.68 -32.17
N PRO A 132 -7.15 9.86 -33.01
CA PRO A 132 -7.09 10.81 -34.12
C PRO A 132 -7.27 12.26 -33.66
N ALA A 133 -6.17 13.00 -33.55
CA ALA A 133 -6.21 14.45 -33.74
C ALA A 133 -6.64 14.77 -35.19
N PRO A 134 -7.39 15.86 -35.45
CA PRO A 134 -7.87 16.20 -36.79
C PRO A 134 -6.69 16.37 -37.75
N ARG A 135 -6.57 15.48 -38.73
CA ARG A 135 -5.51 15.51 -39.74
C ARG A 135 -5.73 16.69 -40.68
N ILE A 136 -4.85 17.69 -40.61
CA ILE A 136 -4.68 18.68 -41.68
C ILE A 136 -3.76 18.05 -42.74
N ASN A 137 -4.23 18.02 -43.98
CA ASN A 137 -3.60 17.31 -45.09
C ASN A 137 -2.17 17.80 -45.42
N GLY A 138 -1.28 16.83 -45.62
CA GLY A 138 -0.22 16.91 -46.64
C GLY A 138 1.19 17.23 -46.15
N HIS A 139 2.02 16.21 -45.90
CA HIS A 139 3.30 16.02 -46.59
C HIS A 139 3.99 14.70 -46.15
N SER A 140 4.68 14.08 -47.11
CA SER A 140 5.38 12.79 -47.00
C SER A 140 6.38 12.76 -45.83
N ALA A 141 6.23 11.80 -44.90
CA ALA A 141 7.03 11.69 -43.68
C ALA A 141 7.58 10.27 -43.50
N THR A 142 8.60 9.89 -44.27
CA THR A 142 9.25 8.58 -44.10
C THR A 142 10.49 8.63 -43.21
N GLU A 143 11.24 9.74 -43.14
CA GLU A 143 12.47 9.81 -42.31
C GLU A 143 12.30 10.56 -40.98
N LYS A 144 11.45 11.60 -40.92
CA LYS A 144 11.17 12.34 -39.67
C LYS A 144 10.34 11.53 -38.67
N GLN A 145 9.54 10.58 -39.16
CA GLN A 145 8.68 9.74 -38.32
C GLN A 145 9.48 8.64 -37.61
N VAL A 146 10.43 8.01 -38.31
CA VAL A 146 11.32 6.97 -37.75
C VAL A 146 12.21 7.53 -36.63
N ASN A 147 12.80 8.72 -36.81
CA ASN A 147 13.56 9.38 -35.74
C ASN A 147 12.69 9.82 -34.56
N GLY A 148 11.43 10.17 -34.80
CA GLY A 148 10.44 10.46 -33.75
C GLY A 148 10.09 9.23 -32.92
N ASP A 149 9.92 8.09 -33.57
CA ASP A 149 9.57 6.81 -32.94
C ASP A 149 10.74 6.23 -32.12
N LEU A 150 11.97 6.29 -32.64
CA LEU A 150 13.18 5.90 -31.88
C LEU A 150 13.34 6.75 -30.60
N ASN A 151 13.15 8.08 -30.71
CA ASN A 151 13.18 8.98 -29.55
C ASN A 151 12.03 8.74 -28.56
N ARG A 152 10.88 8.18 -29.00
CA ARG A 152 9.78 7.79 -28.10
C ARG A 152 10.12 6.52 -27.34
N ARG A 153 10.62 5.50 -28.04
CA ARG A 153 11.06 4.23 -27.43
C ARG A 153 12.19 4.46 -26.42
N ASP A 154 13.19 5.25 -26.76
CA ASP A 154 14.29 5.57 -25.84
C ASP A 154 13.81 6.30 -24.58
N ARG A 155 12.81 7.18 -24.71
CA ARG A 155 12.18 7.85 -23.56
C ARG A 155 11.40 6.86 -22.72
N PHE A 156 10.61 5.98 -23.34
CA PHE A 156 9.87 4.92 -22.65
C PHE A 156 10.81 4.02 -21.84
N ILE A 157 11.88 3.51 -22.46
CA ILE A 157 12.91 2.68 -21.83
C ILE A 157 13.52 3.38 -20.61
N LYS A 158 13.89 4.65 -20.75
CA LYS A 158 14.46 5.44 -19.64
C LYS A 158 13.49 5.59 -18.48
N VAL A 159 12.23 5.94 -18.76
CA VAL A 159 11.19 6.11 -17.72
C VAL A 159 10.88 4.78 -17.04
N LEU A 160 10.68 3.71 -17.82
CA LEU A 160 10.42 2.36 -17.30
C LEU A 160 11.58 1.90 -16.40
N LYS A 161 12.83 2.15 -16.79
CA LYS A 161 14.01 1.84 -15.99
C LYS A 161 13.98 2.54 -14.64
N VAL A 162 13.73 3.85 -14.64
CA VAL A 162 13.66 4.64 -13.40
C VAL A 162 12.56 4.12 -12.47
N LEU A 163 11.39 3.77 -13.01
CA LEU A 163 10.27 3.27 -12.20
C LEU A 163 10.57 1.89 -11.59
N ILE A 164 11.24 1.00 -12.32
CA ILE A 164 11.67 -0.30 -11.80
C ILE A 164 12.77 -0.14 -10.74
N ASP A 165 13.81 0.67 -11.02
CA ASP A 165 14.93 0.90 -10.10
C ASP A 165 14.46 1.50 -8.76
N ASN A 166 13.36 2.27 -8.78
CA ASN A 166 12.77 2.88 -7.58
C ASN A 166 11.57 2.10 -7.00
N GLN A 167 11.37 0.83 -7.39
CA GLN A 167 10.34 -0.06 -6.83
C GLN A 167 8.88 0.43 -7.00
N TYR A 168 8.58 1.17 -8.06
CA TYR A 168 7.18 1.48 -8.42
C TYR A 168 6.53 0.37 -9.24
N ILE A 169 7.36 -0.43 -9.91
CA ILE A 169 6.94 -1.55 -10.74
C ILE A 169 7.56 -2.82 -10.17
N ALA A 170 6.71 -3.82 -10.00
CA ALA A 170 7.05 -5.13 -9.48
C ALA A 170 6.80 -6.21 -10.54
N ALA A 171 7.46 -7.34 -10.38
CA ALA A 171 7.30 -8.49 -11.24
C ALA A 171 6.13 -9.36 -10.76
N VAL A 172 5.30 -9.82 -11.69
CA VAL A 172 4.24 -10.79 -11.43
C VAL A 172 4.79 -12.20 -11.65
N ARG A 173 4.37 -13.12 -10.78
CA ARG A 173 4.75 -14.53 -10.77
C ARG A 173 3.47 -15.36 -10.63
N ASP A 174 3.52 -16.62 -11.05
CA ASP A 174 2.37 -17.52 -10.94
C ASP A 174 1.86 -17.66 -9.50
N ALA A 175 2.78 -17.64 -8.52
CA ALA A 175 2.46 -17.69 -7.10
C ALA A 175 1.60 -16.50 -6.63
N HIS A 176 1.69 -15.33 -7.27
CA HIS A 176 0.87 -14.16 -6.93
C HIS A 176 -0.61 -14.31 -7.30
N PHE A 177 -0.95 -15.30 -8.13
CA PHE A 177 -2.33 -15.61 -8.48
C PHE A 177 -2.94 -16.71 -7.62
N GLN A 178 -2.20 -17.25 -6.66
CA GLN A 178 -2.68 -18.27 -5.74
C GLN A 178 -2.83 -17.68 -4.33
N SER A 179 -3.74 -18.24 -3.54
CA SER A 179 -3.77 -17.89 -2.12
C SER A 179 -2.51 -18.38 -1.44
N LEU A 180 -2.03 -17.68 -0.40
CA LEU A 180 -0.86 -18.10 0.37
C LEU A 180 -0.95 -19.54 0.88
N PHE A 181 -2.16 -19.94 1.28
CA PHE A 181 -2.43 -21.29 1.75
C PHE A 181 -2.21 -22.33 0.64
N ASP A 182 -2.71 -22.07 -0.57
CA ASP A 182 -2.54 -23.00 -1.70
C ASP A 182 -1.10 -23.04 -2.18
N ALA A 183 -0.44 -21.89 -2.30
CA ALA A 183 0.96 -21.80 -2.70
C ALA A 183 1.87 -22.57 -1.71
N ARG A 184 1.61 -22.43 -0.41
CA ARG A 184 2.29 -23.22 0.64
C ARG A 184 2.00 -24.71 0.50
N GLN A 185 0.74 -25.08 0.32
CA GLN A 185 0.33 -26.47 0.19
C GLN A 185 0.96 -27.14 -1.04
N ASP A 186 1.08 -26.42 -2.16
CA ASP A 186 1.71 -26.93 -3.37
C ASP A 186 3.21 -27.16 -3.19
N ILE A 187 3.91 -26.28 -2.46
CA ILE A 187 5.31 -26.51 -2.04
C ILE A 187 5.42 -27.72 -1.13
N GLU A 188 4.55 -27.84 -0.12
CA GLU A 188 4.54 -28.99 0.79
C GLU A 188 4.33 -30.31 0.04
N ARG A 189 3.41 -30.34 -0.95
CA ARG A 189 3.17 -31.51 -1.81
C ARG A 189 4.41 -31.85 -2.64
N GLN A 190 5.05 -30.86 -3.24
CA GLN A 190 6.29 -31.07 -4.02
C GLN A 190 7.40 -31.64 -3.16
N TYR A 191 7.66 -31.07 -1.97
CA TYR A 191 8.69 -31.58 -1.06
C TYR A 191 8.37 -32.96 -0.50
N ARG A 192 7.10 -33.26 -0.23
CA ARG A 192 6.67 -34.62 0.14
C ARG A 192 6.89 -35.61 -1.00
N GLY A 193 6.59 -35.23 -2.25
CA GLY A 193 6.85 -36.05 -3.43
C GLY A 193 8.33 -36.33 -3.68
N LEU A 194 9.21 -35.38 -3.32
CA LEU A 194 10.67 -35.53 -3.35
C LEU A 194 11.25 -36.30 -2.16
N GLY A 195 10.41 -36.84 -1.26
CA GLY A 195 10.85 -37.56 -0.08
C GLY A 195 11.55 -36.69 0.98
N MET A 196 11.44 -35.36 0.88
CA MET A 196 12.10 -34.41 1.79
C MET A 196 11.35 -34.24 3.13
N ALA A 197 10.15 -34.82 3.25
CA ALA A 197 9.39 -34.83 4.50
C ALA A 197 9.90 -35.93 5.43
N SER A 198 10.67 -35.55 6.46
CA SER A 198 11.23 -36.49 7.45
C SER A 198 10.31 -36.69 8.68
N THR A 199 10.47 -37.84 9.33
CA THR A 199 9.59 -38.49 10.32
C THR A 199 9.23 -37.68 11.58
N LYS A 200 7.91 -37.58 11.86
CA LYS A 200 7.12 -37.46 13.13
C LYS A 200 7.64 -36.69 14.37
N THR A 201 8.82 -36.07 14.39
CA THR A 201 9.32 -35.32 15.55
C THR A 201 8.94 -33.84 15.43
N LYS A 202 8.58 -33.18 16.54
CA LYS A 202 8.25 -31.73 16.54
C LYS A 202 9.38 -30.88 15.92
N LYS A 203 10.65 -31.21 16.20
CA LYS A 203 11.81 -30.50 15.66
C LYS A 203 11.97 -30.64 14.15
N SER A 204 11.84 -31.87 13.61
CA SER A 204 11.96 -32.10 12.17
C SER A 204 10.80 -31.48 11.38
N GLN A 205 9.61 -31.40 11.99
CA GLN A 205 8.48 -30.68 11.40
C GLN A 205 8.74 -29.16 11.33
N LEU A 206 9.30 -28.55 12.37
CA LEU A 206 9.67 -27.13 12.35
C LEU A 206 10.72 -26.83 11.28
N GLU A 207 11.76 -27.68 11.16
CA GLU A 207 12.78 -27.52 10.11
C GLU A 207 12.19 -27.67 8.69
N PHE A 208 11.21 -28.57 8.51
CA PHE A 208 10.49 -28.72 7.26
C PHE A 208 9.64 -27.48 6.94
N ASP A 209 8.87 -26.99 7.92
CA ASP A 209 8.03 -25.80 7.77
C ASP A 209 8.89 -24.57 7.43
N MET A 210 10.04 -24.39 8.08
CA MET A 210 11.00 -23.33 7.73
C MET A 210 11.50 -23.43 6.29
N LYS A 211 11.80 -24.64 5.78
CA LYS A 211 12.23 -24.82 4.38
C LYS A 211 11.11 -24.50 3.39
N VAL A 212 9.87 -24.84 3.74
CA VAL A 212 8.68 -24.50 2.95
C VAL A 212 8.50 -23.00 2.91
N ASP A 213 8.59 -22.32 4.05
CA ASP A 213 8.42 -20.87 4.14
C ASP A 213 9.55 -20.13 3.38
N VAL A 214 10.79 -20.66 3.40
CA VAL A 214 11.91 -20.14 2.59
C VAL A 214 11.62 -20.21 1.09
N GLU A 215 11.10 -21.33 0.63
CA GLU A 215 10.77 -21.54 -0.77
C GLU A 215 9.56 -20.70 -1.18
N LEU A 216 8.58 -20.54 -0.29
CA LEU A 216 7.41 -19.71 -0.54
C LEU A 216 7.79 -18.24 -0.72
N GLU A 217 8.68 -17.72 0.13
CA GLU A 217 9.21 -16.36 0.00
C GLU A 217 9.94 -16.16 -1.34
N LYS A 218 10.72 -17.15 -1.80
CA LYS A 218 11.39 -17.07 -3.12
C LYS A 218 10.40 -17.03 -4.28
N ARG A 219 9.30 -17.79 -4.21
CA ARG A 219 8.28 -17.80 -5.27
C ARG A 219 7.43 -16.53 -5.31
N LEU A 220 7.29 -15.87 -4.17
CA LEU A 220 6.55 -14.63 -3.99
C LEU A 220 7.46 -13.39 -4.05
N ASP A 221 8.73 -13.55 -4.42
CA ASP A 221 9.66 -12.43 -4.56
C ASP A 221 9.27 -11.59 -5.79
N PRO A 222 8.80 -10.34 -5.58
CA PRO A 222 8.38 -9.47 -6.67
C PRO A 222 9.55 -8.70 -7.29
N THR A 223 10.77 -8.84 -6.77
CA THR A 223 11.91 -8.05 -7.20
C THR A 223 12.31 -8.37 -8.64
N VAL A 224 12.72 -7.34 -9.37
CA VAL A 224 13.17 -7.45 -10.75
C VAL A 224 14.25 -6.41 -11.03
N SER A 225 15.24 -6.82 -11.82
CA SER A 225 16.30 -5.92 -12.27
C SER A 225 15.84 -5.16 -13.52
N ALA A 226 15.91 -3.84 -13.50
CA ALA A 226 15.63 -3.04 -14.69
C ALA A 226 16.55 -3.41 -15.85
N ALA A 227 17.83 -3.72 -15.59
CA ALA A 227 18.79 -4.10 -16.62
C ALA A 227 18.35 -5.36 -17.40
N TYR A 228 17.76 -6.33 -16.70
CA TYR A 228 17.23 -7.54 -17.32
C TYR A 228 16.05 -7.24 -18.24
N ILE A 229 15.08 -6.45 -17.77
CA ILE A 229 13.90 -6.05 -18.57
C ILE A 229 14.29 -5.24 -19.80
N MET A 230 15.25 -4.31 -19.65
CA MET A 230 15.74 -3.55 -20.81
C MET A 230 16.43 -4.46 -21.83
N HIS A 231 17.18 -5.48 -21.39
CA HIS A 231 17.78 -6.45 -22.30
C HIS A 231 16.70 -7.24 -23.05
N GLU A 232 15.68 -7.73 -22.34
CA GLU A 232 14.53 -8.46 -22.89
C GLU A 232 13.83 -7.64 -24.00
N LEU A 233 13.57 -6.35 -23.75
CA LEU A 233 12.91 -5.44 -24.69
C LEU A 233 13.79 -5.01 -25.89
N ILE A 234 15.12 -5.12 -25.75
CA ILE A 234 16.07 -4.81 -26.83
C ILE A 234 16.33 -6.04 -27.71
N SER A 235 16.43 -7.23 -27.13
CA SER A 235 16.73 -8.48 -27.85
C SER A 235 15.63 -8.89 -28.84
N ASP A 236 14.38 -8.56 -28.53
CA ASP A 236 13.22 -8.89 -29.37
C ASP A 236 13.20 -8.16 -30.73
N ASN A 237 14.02 -7.13 -30.91
CA ASN A 237 14.13 -6.42 -32.19
C ASN A 237 15.20 -7.01 -33.14
N SER A 238 16.05 -7.94 -32.68
CA SER A 238 17.16 -8.47 -33.49
C SER A 238 16.90 -9.84 -34.13
N ASP A 239 16.00 -10.66 -33.57
CA ASP A 239 15.71 -12.00 -34.10
C ASP A 239 14.28 -12.06 -34.67
N GLY A 240 14.15 -12.61 -35.88
CA GLY A 240 12.86 -12.90 -36.52
C GLY A 240 12.03 -13.90 -35.71
N PRO A 241 10.80 -14.24 -36.16
CA PRO A 241 9.76 -14.88 -35.33
C PRO A 241 10.06 -16.32 -34.86
N ASP A 242 11.28 -16.84 -35.07
CA ASP A 242 11.62 -18.25 -34.85
C ASP A 242 12.98 -18.43 -34.15
N THR A 243 13.10 -18.01 -32.89
CA THR A 243 14.07 -18.62 -31.97
C THR A 243 13.48 -18.83 -30.58
N ASN A 244 13.33 -20.10 -30.22
CA ASN A 244 12.90 -20.60 -28.90
C ASN A 244 13.85 -20.17 -27.77
N THR A 245 13.68 -18.98 -27.22
CA THR A 245 14.06 -18.68 -25.82
C THR A 245 12.85 -19.01 -24.95
N GLY A 246 12.76 -20.26 -24.49
CA GLY A 246 11.67 -20.78 -23.66
C GLY A 246 11.60 -20.21 -22.23
N GLN A 247 12.07 -18.98 -21.99
CA GLN A 247 11.80 -18.25 -20.77
C GLN A 247 10.64 -17.29 -21.05
N GLY A 248 9.48 -17.55 -20.46
CA GLY A 248 8.31 -16.68 -20.60
C GLY A 248 8.68 -15.25 -20.20
N LYS A 249 8.22 -14.28 -21.00
CA LYS A 249 8.48 -12.87 -20.79
C LYS A 249 8.09 -12.41 -19.39
N THR A 250 8.82 -11.44 -18.86
CA THR A 250 8.55 -10.97 -17.50
C THR A 250 7.28 -10.13 -17.46
N LEU A 251 6.30 -10.58 -16.68
CA LEU A 251 5.08 -9.82 -16.43
C LEU A 251 5.35 -8.75 -15.35
N LEU A 252 4.88 -7.54 -15.61
CA LEU A 252 5.05 -6.38 -14.74
C LEU A 252 3.69 -5.91 -14.20
N CYS A 253 3.69 -5.35 -13.00
CA CYS A 253 2.52 -4.70 -12.40
C CYS A 253 2.94 -3.53 -11.50
N VAL A 254 1.97 -2.69 -11.16
CA VAL A 254 2.14 -1.60 -10.21
C VAL A 254 2.38 -2.11 -8.79
N ASP A 255 3.34 -1.50 -8.09
CA ASP A 255 3.57 -1.68 -6.66
C ASP A 255 3.12 -0.45 -5.85
N TYR A 256 2.52 -0.71 -4.69
CA TYR A 256 1.93 0.29 -3.80
C TYR A 256 2.74 0.51 -2.52
N GLN A 257 3.85 -0.23 -2.31
CA GLN A 257 4.68 -0.10 -1.10
C GLN A 257 5.20 1.33 -0.90
N ASN A 258 5.57 2.01 -1.97
CA ASN A 258 6.07 3.39 -1.91
C ASN A 258 5.02 4.38 -1.37
N VAL A 259 3.72 4.12 -1.55
CA VAL A 259 2.65 4.93 -0.93
C VAL A 259 2.74 4.84 0.59
N VAL A 260 2.86 3.63 1.13
CA VAL A 260 2.97 3.40 2.57
C VAL A 260 4.27 4.02 3.12
N LYS A 261 5.40 3.92 2.38
CA LYS A 261 6.67 4.58 2.74
C LYS A 261 6.50 6.09 2.82
N SER A 262 5.78 6.69 1.87
CA SER A 262 5.51 8.13 1.85
C SER A 262 4.66 8.56 3.04
N ILE A 263 3.55 7.87 3.32
CA ILE A 263 2.65 8.20 4.44
C ILE A 263 3.39 8.11 5.78
N ARG A 264 4.20 7.06 5.96
CA ARG A 264 5.05 6.91 7.15
C ARG A 264 5.97 8.12 7.35
N THR A 265 6.63 8.53 6.28
CA THR A 265 7.60 9.63 6.29
C THR A 265 6.90 10.95 6.61
N GLU A 266 5.73 11.18 6.03
CA GLU A 266 4.87 12.34 6.29
C GLU A 266 4.35 12.39 7.74
N ARG A 267 4.15 11.24 8.39
CA ARG A 267 3.77 11.20 9.82
C ARG A 267 4.94 11.46 10.75
N LEU A 268 6.13 10.96 10.42
CA LEU A 268 7.28 11.01 11.32
C LEU A 268 8.05 12.33 11.25
N ALA A 269 8.24 12.90 10.06
CA ALA A 269 9.03 14.13 9.90
C ALA A 269 8.45 15.32 10.69
N PRO A 270 7.12 15.62 10.66
CA PRO A 270 6.53 16.68 11.49
C PRO A 270 6.56 16.38 12.98
N ALA A 271 6.55 15.10 13.38
CA ALA A 271 6.70 14.72 14.78
C ALA A 271 8.13 15.02 15.28
N ALA A 272 9.15 14.71 14.48
CA ALA A 272 10.54 15.10 14.78
C ALA A 272 10.72 16.61 14.79
N ALA A 273 10.11 17.33 13.83
CA ALA A 273 10.13 18.79 13.77
C ALA A 273 9.61 19.45 15.05
N ARG A 274 8.50 18.95 15.59
CA ARG A 274 7.87 19.49 16.81
C ARG A 274 8.68 19.20 18.08
N LEU A 275 9.42 18.11 18.13
CA LEU A 275 10.13 17.67 19.33
C LEU A 275 11.58 18.17 19.39
N LEU A 276 12.27 18.19 18.25
CA LEU A 276 13.72 18.45 18.18
C LEU A 276 14.09 19.61 17.24
N GLY A 277 13.15 20.08 16.42
CA GLY A 277 13.36 21.17 15.45
C GLY A 277 13.42 20.70 14.00
N ARG A 278 13.39 21.66 13.06
CA ARG A 278 13.23 21.41 11.61
C ARG A 278 14.38 20.59 11.00
N GLU A 279 15.62 20.84 11.41
CA GLU A 279 16.79 20.11 10.92
C GLU A 279 16.72 18.60 11.21
N PHE A 280 16.04 18.22 12.29
CA PHE A 280 15.83 16.81 12.62
C PHE A 280 14.73 16.18 11.78
N ALA A 281 13.81 16.97 11.22
CA ALA A 281 12.76 16.49 10.34
C ALA A 281 13.35 15.98 9.01
N THR A 282 14.26 16.75 8.40
CA THR A 282 14.93 16.37 7.14
C THR A 282 15.80 15.13 7.32
N ILE A 283 16.53 15.03 8.42
CA ILE A 283 17.31 13.82 8.76
C ILE A 283 16.38 12.63 9.00
N THR A 284 15.28 12.82 9.73
CA THR A 284 14.30 11.75 9.98
C THR A 284 13.65 11.28 8.69
N GLN A 285 13.39 12.19 7.75
CA GLN A 285 12.88 11.90 6.41
C GLN A 285 13.87 11.06 5.60
N ALA A 286 15.14 11.45 5.58
CA ALA A 286 16.20 10.69 4.91
C ALA A 286 16.45 9.31 5.57
N VAL A 287 16.31 9.21 6.90
CA VAL A 287 16.35 7.90 7.59
C VAL A 287 15.15 7.05 7.16
N CYS A 288 13.95 7.64 7.06
CA CYS A 288 12.74 6.93 6.67
C CYS A 288 12.73 6.48 5.21
N SER A 289 13.37 7.21 4.29
CA SER A 289 13.45 6.79 2.88
C SER A 289 14.28 5.52 2.71
N GLN A 290 15.32 5.34 3.53
CA GLN A 290 16.16 4.14 3.49
C GLN A 290 15.50 2.90 4.10
N ILE A 291 14.53 3.05 5.00
CA ILE A 291 13.94 1.91 5.69
C ILE A 291 13.00 1.17 4.74
N GLU A 292 13.37 -0.05 4.38
CA GLU A 292 12.49 -0.93 3.63
C GLU A 292 11.32 -1.34 4.53
N LEU A 293 10.10 -1.25 3.99
CA LEU A 293 8.94 -1.79 4.68
C LEU A 293 8.96 -3.31 4.48
N ASP A 294 8.73 -4.06 5.56
CA ASP A 294 8.32 -5.47 5.49
C ASP A 294 6.90 -5.62 4.90
N SER A 295 6.38 -4.59 4.21
CA SER A 295 5.00 -4.46 3.72
C SER A 295 4.63 -5.46 2.63
N ASN A 296 5.49 -6.41 2.31
CA ASN A 296 5.05 -7.54 1.54
C ASN A 296 4.01 -8.29 2.40
N PRO A 297 2.75 -8.42 1.98
CA PRO A 297 1.75 -9.23 2.70
C PRO A 297 2.16 -10.72 2.82
N PHE A 298 3.31 -11.07 2.24
CA PHE A 298 3.91 -12.38 2.10
C PHE A 298 5.16 -12.59 2.98
N THR A 299 5.53 -11.64 3.85
CA THR A 299 6.69 -11.79 4.76
C THR A 299 6.36 -12.76 5.90
N ILE A 300 6.60 -14.05 5.68
CA ILE A 300 6.22 -15.14 6.60
C ILE A 300 7.18 -15.21 7.80
N ARG A 301 8.47 -14.86 7.61
CA ARG A 301 9.51 -15.02 8.65
C ARG A 301 9.62 -13.92 9.69
N SER A 302 8.82 -12.86 9.62
CA SER A 302 9.05 -11.67 10.47
C SER A 302 8.88 -11.92 11.98
N LEU A 303 8.31 -13.03 12.46
CA LEU A 303 7.84 -13.06 13.85
C LEU A 303 8.85 -13.44 14.95
N GLU A 304 10.00 -14.08 14.67
CA GLU A 304 10.80 -14.69 15.77
C GLU A 304 12.29 -14.32 15.86
N ASP A 305 12.92 -13.70 14.86
CA ASP A 305 14.34 -13.28 14.96
C ASP A 305 14.48 -11.76 15.28
N PRO A 306 15.05 -11.37 16.44
CA PRO A 306 15.31 -9.98 16.81
C PRO A 306 16.40 -9.27 15.99
N MET A 307 17.30 -10.02 15.35
CA MET A 307 18.35 -9.44 14.48
C MET A 307 17.82 -9.15 13.08
N ALA A 308 16.90 -9.97 12.59
CA ALA A 308 16.29 -9.78 11.27
C ALA A 308 15.46 -8.50 11.15
N SER A 309 14.98 -7.91 12.26
CA SER A 309 14.24 -6.64 12.22
C SER A 309 15.13 -5.39 12.17
N LYS A 310 16.43 -5.52 12.43
CA LYS A 310 17.36 -4.38 12.47
C LYS A 310 17.99 -4.15 11.10
N GLN A 311 17.86 -2.93 10.60
CA GLN A 311 18.48 -2.48 9.36
C GLN A 311 19.58 -1.47 9.68
N ARG A 312 20.76 -1.62 9.06
CA ARG A 312 21.84 -0.64 9.17
C ARG A 312 21.55 0.56 8.27
N ILE A 313 21.68 1.76 8.84
CA ILE A 313 21.53 3.02 8.11
C ILE A 313 22.81 3.32 7.34
N ASP A 314 22.68 3.69 6.07
CA ASP A 314 23.80 4.17 5.28
C ASP A 314 23.96 5.69 5.46
N THR A 315 24.93 6.07 6.28
CA THR A 315 25.25 7.47 6.58
C THR A 315 25.79 8.24 5.37
N SER A 316 26.35 7.55 4.38
CA SER A 316 26.87 8.19 3.17
C SER A 316 25.74 8.60 2.23
N LEU A 317 24.73 7.74 2.05
CA LEU A 317 23.51 8.04 1.32
C LEU A 317 22.68 9.12 2.02
N LEU A 318 22.60 9.07 3.36
CA LEU A 318 21.90 10.10 4.15
C LEU A 318 22.46 11.50 3.90
N ALA A 319 23.78 11.66 3.82
CA ALA A 319 24.39 12.98 3.62
C ALA A 319 24.01 13.58 2.25
N ALA A 320 23.89 12.73 1.21
CA ALA A 320 23.42 13.14 -0.10
C ALA A 320 21.94 13.50 -0.08
N ASP A 321 21.09 12.65 0.52
CA ASP A 321 19.64 12.87 0.60
C ASP A 321 19.29 14.15 1.37
N VAL A 322 19.94 14.39 2.52
CA VAL A 322 19.73 15.60 3.32
C VAL A 322 20.12 16.86 2.54
N ALA A 323 21.20 16.81 1.75
CA ALA A 323 21.62 17.94 0.93
C ALA A 323 20.66 18.22 -0.26
N VAL A 324 20.01 17.19 -0.79
CA VAL A 324 18.97 17.34 -1.82
C VAL A 324 17.70 17.94 -1.20
N LEU A 325 17.25 17.41 -0.06
CA LEU A 325 16.06 17.89 0.64
C LEU A 325 16.21 19.35 1.08
N SER A 326 17.37 19.74 1.62
CA SER A 326 17.61 21.14 1.99
C SER A 326 17.59 22.08 0.78
N ARG A 327 18.11 21.66 -0.38
CA ARG A 327 18.08 22.46 -1.62
C ARG A 327 16.69 22.56 -2.22
N ALA A 328 15.87 21.52 -2.08
CA ALA A 328 14.49 21.55 -2.53
C ALA A 328 13.64 22.54 -1.72
N GLU A 329 13.89 22.63 -0.41
CA GLU A 329 13.26 23.63 0.46
C GLU A 329 13.67 25.07 0.09
N ASP A 330 14.94 25.29 -0.29
CA ASP A 330 15.42 26.61 -0.76
C ASP A 330 14.84 27.00 -2.15
N ALA A 331 14.42 26.02 -2.96
CA ALA A 331 13.90 26.23 -4.31
C ALA A 331 12.40 26.52 -4.37
N GLU A 332 11.63 26.26 -3.30
CA GLU A 332 10.22 26.66 -3.22
C GLU A 332 10.02 28.19 -3.26
N ASP A 333 11.09 28.98 -3.04
CA ASP A 333 11.10 30.45 -3.15
C ASP A 333 11.57 30.99 -4.53
N GLY A 334 11.80 30.16 -5.55
CA GLY A 334 12.07 30.69 -6.89
C GLY A 334 12.54 29.72 -7.97
N SER A 335 11.71 29.60 -9.02
CA SER A 335 11.99 29.05 -10.36
C SER A 335 12.13 27.53 -10.47
N LEU A 336 11.07 26.91 -10.99
CA LEU A 336 11.04 25.53 -11.50
C LEU A 336 11.98 25.41 -12.71
N VAL A 337 13.18 24.88 -12.48
CA VAL A 337 14.10 24.51 -13.57
C VAL A 337 13.66 23.18 -14.15
N ASP A 338 13.21 23.23 -15.41
CA ASP A 338 12.98 22.09 -16.29
C ASP A 338 14.31 21.34 -16.48
N GLY A 339 14.42 20.21 -15.79
CA GLY A 339 15.60 19.36 -15.81
C GLY A 339 15.32 18.17 -14.92
N TYR A 340 15.08 17.02 -15.54
CA TYR A 340 15.10 15.71 -14.90
C TYR A 340 16.20 15.71 -13.81
N PRO A 341 15.93 15.25 -12.58
CA PRO A 341 17.02 14.83 -11.71
C PRO A 341 17.69 13.68 -12.44
N THR A 342 18.76 14.02 -13.16
CA THR A 342 19.67 13.06 -13.73
C THR A 342 20.16 12.28 -12.53
N ASN A 343 19.73 11.02 -12.47
CA ASN A 343 20.18 10.05 -11.51
C ASN A 343 21.69 10.24 -11.39
N GLY A 344 22.11 10.76 -10.24
CA GLY A 344 23.45 11.25 -10.05
C GLY A 344 24.41 10.17 -10.50
N TYR A 345 25.38 10.55 -11.33
CA TYR A 345 26.49 9.70 -11.69
C TYR A 345 27.02 9.07 -10.40
N HIS A 346 26.74 7.77 -10.18
CA HIS A 346 27.37 6.98 -9.14
C HIS A 346 28.82 6.89 -9.54
N THR A 347 29.58 7.92 -9.21
CA THR A 347 31.02 7.77 -9.20
C THR A 347 31.31 6.65 -8.19
N PRO A 348 32.02 5.58 -8.56
CA PRO A 348 32.45 4.57 -7.63
C PRO A 348 33.61 5.17 -6.81
N HIS A 349 33.31 6.14 -5.96
CA HIS A 349 34.28 6.68 -5.02
C HIS A 349 34.25 5.80 -3.78
N THR A 350 35.23 4.89 -3.76
CA THR A 350 36.04 4.51 -2.60
C THR A 350 35.39 4.74 -1.23
N ASN A 351 35.23 3.65 -0.46
CA ASN A 351 35.05 3.59 1.00
C ASN A 351 35.81 4.69 1.78
N GLY A 352 35.27 5.90 1.73
CA GLY A 352 35.94 7.12 2.16
C GLY A 352 35.00 7.87 3.05
N THR A 353 35.16 7.62 4.34
CA THR A 353 34.61 8.35 5.48
C THR A 353 34.66 9.86 5.31
N ARG A 354 33.70 10.45 4.58
CA ARG A 354 33.28 11.82 4.83
C ARG A 354 32.09 11.76 5.78
N ASN A 355 32.35 11.21 6.97
CA ASN A 355 31.42 11.28 8.10
C ASN A 355 31.23 12.75 8.42
N ASP A 356 30.11 13.35 8.02
CA ASP A 356 29.74 14.66 8.52
C ASP A 356 29.58 14.54 10.05
N PRO A 357 30.48 15.12 10.85
CA PRO A 357 30.44 14.99 12.30
C PRO A 357 29.14 15.57 12.86
N LEU A 358 28.56 16.56 12.19
CA LEU A 358 27.30 17.18 12.58
C LEU A 358 26.12 16.23 12.34
N LEU A 359 26.10 15.53 11.20
CA LEU A 359 25.08 14.51 10.91
C LEU A 359 25.12 13.37 11.93
N ASN A 360 26.31 12.87 12.25
CA ASN A 360 26.47 11.82 13.28
C ASN A 360 26.04 12.29 14.67
N GLN A 361 26.35 13.54 15.04
CA GLN A 361 25.87 14.12 16.29
C GLN A 361 24.34 14.21 16.33
N ARG A 362 23.71 14.67 15.24
CA ARG A 362 22.25 14.78 15.14
C ARG A 362 21.56 13.40 15.17
N LEU A 363 22.13 12.39 14.52
CA LEU A 363 21.66 11.01 14.60
C LEU A 363 21.81 10.44 16.01
N ALA A 364 22.88 10.77 16.73
CA ALA A 364 23.04 10.38 18.13
C ALA A 364 21.98 11.03 19.04
N VAL A 365 21.61 12.29 18.78
CA VAL A 365 20.50 12.96 19.49
C VAL A 365 19.16 12.29 19.17
N LEU A 366 18.91 11.90 17.92
CA LEU A 366 17.70 11.16 17.53
C LEU A 366 17.62 9.80 18.24
N ALA A 367 18.73 9.07 18.27
CA ALA A 367 18.83 7.76 18.94
C ALA A 367 18.69 7.85 20.47
N GLY A 368 19.23 8.91 21.08
CA GLY A 368 19.08 9.17 22.52
C GLY A 368 17.73 9.77 22.93
N GLY A 369 16.90 10.16 21.95
CA GLY A 369 15.65 10.88 22.15
C GLY A 369 14.41 9.98 22.24
N PRO A 370 13.24 10.50 21.82
CA PRO A 370 11.96 9.77 21.88
C PRO A 370 11.86 8.64 20.84
N PHE A 371 12.75 8.61 19.85
CA PHE A 371 12.74 7.67 18.73
C PHE A 371 13.56 6.41 19.04
N ARG A 372 13.06 5.59 19.98
CA ARG A 372 13.74 4.39 20.47
C ARG A 372 14.03 3.32 19.41
N PHE A 373 13.38 3.40 18.26
CA PHE A 373 13.65 2.52 17.12
C PHE A 373 14.99 2.83 16.44
N ILE A 374 15.63 3.96 16.70
CA ILE A 374 17.00 4.27 16.24
C ILE A 374 17.97 3.95 17.38
N SER A 375 18.99 3.16 17.08
CA SER A 375 20.03 2.79 18.05
C SER A 375 21.41 2.93 17.43
N GLN A 376 22.42 3.19 18.27
CA GLN A 376 23.82 3.23 17.85
C GLN A 376 24.50 1.93 18.24
N ASP A 377 25.20 1.32 17.28
CA ASP A 377 26.01 0.13 17.52
C ASP A 377 27.39 0.49 18.07
N PHE A 378 28.10 -0.47 18.66
CA PHE A 378 29.43 -0.29 19.25
C PHE A 378 30.48 0.21 18.24
N GLY A 379 30.29 -0.07 16.95
CA GLY A 379 31.12 0.42 15.85
C GLY A 379 30.82 1.86 15.40
N GLY A 380 29.90 2.57 16.07
CA GLY A 380 29.50 3.94 15.73
C GLY A 380 28.49 4.05 14.58
N SER A 381 28.08 2.93 13.97
CA SER A 381 27.01 2.90 12.97
C SER A 381 25.62 2.95 13.61
N PHE A 382 24.66 3.52 12.90
CA PHE A 382 23.27 3.57 13.36
C PHE A 382 22.44 2.41 12.77
N LEU A 383 21.55 1.87 13.59
CA LEU A 383 20.63 0.78 13.27
C LEU A 383 19.19 1.25 13.51
N VAL A 384 18.26 0.86 12.64
CA VAL A 384 16.82 1.05 12.85
C VAL A 384 16.13 -0.29 13.05
N ASP A 385 15.33 -0.40 14.10
CA ASP A 385 14.44 -1.54 14.31
C ASP A 385 13.07 -1.28 13.65
N ARG A 386 12.81 -2.01 12.57
CA ARG A 386 11.59 -1.89 11.75
C ARG A 386 10.32 -2.19 12.55
N LYS A 387 10.37 -3.18 13.46
CA LYS A 387 9.22 -3.55 14.29
C LYS A 387 8.90 -2.45 15.30
N GLN A 388 9.92 -1.90 15.95
CA GLN A 388 9.72 -0.82 16.91
C GLN A 388 9.21 0.45 16.23
N LEU A 389 9.69 0.77 15.03
CA LEU A 389 9.16 1.87 14.24
C LEU A 389 7.68 1.67 13.92
N GLY A 390 7.30 0.48 13.43
CA GLY A 390 5.90 0.14 13.15
C GLY A 390 5.01 0.27 14.39
N ASN A 391 5.44 -0.28 15.53
CA ASN A 391 4.72 -0.16 16.80
C ASN A 391 4.58 1.30 17.25
N TYR A 392 5.67 2.07 17.20
CA TYR A 392 5.66 3.49 17.56
C TYR A 392 4.66 4.28 16.72
N LEU A 393 4.67 4.10 15.39
CA LEU A 393 3.76 4.80 14.48
C LEU A 393 2.30 4.40 14.71
N ARG A 394 2.05 3.09 14.91
CA ARG A 394 0.71 2.58 15.26
C ARG A 394 0.22 3.19 16.56
N ASP A 395 1.04 3.24 17.60
CA ASP A 395 0.68 3.81 18.90
C ASP A 395 0.40 5.32 18.81
N GLN A 396 1.20 6.07 18.05
CA GLN A 396 0.97 7.49 17.81
C GLN A 396 -0.33 7.74 17.05
N GLU A 397 -0.62 6.96 16.01
CA GLU A 397 -1.85 7.09 15.22
C GLU A 397 -3.08 6.71 16.06
N LEU A 398 -3.01 5.63 16.84
CA LEU A 398 -4.08 5.28 17.78
C LEU A 398 -4.30 6.40 18.80
N LEU A 399 -3.24 6.95 19.38
CA LEU A 399 -3.35 8.04 20.34
C LEU A 399 -3.99 9.29 19.72
N ARG A 400 -3.62 9.62 18.48
CA ARG A 400 -4.23 10.71 17.71
C ARG A 400 -5.73 10.47 17.53
N LEU A 401 -6.13 9.33 16.96
CA LEU A 401 -7.53 8.99 16.71
C LEU A 401 -8.37 8.93 17.99
N MET A 402 -7.77 8.50 19.10
CA MET A 402 -8.41 8.54 20.41
C MET A 402 -8.58 9.97 20.93
N SER A 403 -7.55 10.81 20.78
CA SER A 403 -7.58 12.21 21.24
C SER A 403 -8.63 13.07 20.54
N GLU A 404 -8.99 12.73 19.30
CA GLU A 404 -10.05 13.41 18.55
C GLU A 404 -11.46 13.04 19.04
N ARG A 405 -11.61 11.97 19.85
CA ARG A 405 -12.93 11.40 20.22
C ARG A 405 -13.21 11.36 21.71
N VAL A 406 -12.23 11.72 22.52
CA VAL A 406 -12.21 11.51 23.96
C VAL A 406 -11.61 12.75 24.62
N ASP A 407 -12.19 13.14 25.74
CA ASP A 407 -11.77 14.33 26.49
C ASP A 407 -10.45 14.10 27.23
N GLY A 408 -9.81 15.19 27.68
CA GLY A 408 -8.50 15.17 28.35
C GLY A 408 -8.37 14.16 29.51
N PRO A 409 -9.32 14.09 30.47
CA PRO A 409 -9.27 13.13 31.58
C PRO A 409 -9.26 11.66 31.12
N ALA A 410 -10.07 11.33 30.12
CA ALA A 410 -10.16 9.98 29.60
C ALA A 410 -8.92 9.64 28.74
N LEU A 411 -8.37 10.59 27.98
CA LEU A 411 -7.07 10.41 27.32
C LEU A 411 -5.92 10.17 28.32
N ARG A 412 -5.96 10.84 29.48
CA ARG A 412 -4.98 10.62 30.56
C ARG A 412 -5.04 9.18 31.09
N ILE A 413 -6.26 8.67 31.35
CA ILE A 413 -6.46 7.28 31.77
C ILE A 413 -5.90 6.30 30.74
N MET A 414 -6.16 6.54 29.45
CA MET A 414 -5.62 5.71 28.37
C MET A 414 -4.10 5.70 28.33
N ARG A 415 -3.45 6.88 28.46
CA ARG A 415 -1.99 6.99 28.52
C ARG A 415 -1.42 6.25 29.74
N MET A 416 -2.06 6.38 30.89
CA MET A 416 -1.65 5.68 32.11
C MET A 416 -1.75 4.16 31.98
N LEU A 417 -2.83 3.64 31.40
CA LEU A 417 -3.02 2.20 31.19
C LEU A 417 -2.09 1.66 30.10
N SER A 418 -1.74 2.47 29.11
CA SER A 418 -0.73 2.11 28.10
C SER A 418 0.68 2.00 28.72
N ASP A 419 1.05 2.92 29.61
CA ASP A 419 2.38 2.95 30.24
C ASP A 419 2.53 1.96 31.39
N LYS A 420 1.54 1.89 32.30
CA LYS A 420 1.60 1.07 33.52
C LYS A 420 0.95 -0.31 33.39
N GLY A 421 0.25 -0.56 32.29
CA GLY A 421 -0.51 -1.80 32.08
C GLY A 421 -1.83 -1.84 32.86
N LYS A 422 -2.10 -2.98 33.52
CA LYS A 422 -3.39 -3.24 34.16
C LYS A 422 -3.46 -2.60 35.54
N LEU A 423 -4.47 -1.77 35.78
CA LEU A 423 -4.63 -1.03 37.04
C LEU A 423 -6.03 -1.22 37.63
N ASP A 424 -6.12 -1.23 38.95
CA ASP A 424 -7.41 -1.17 39.66
C ASP A 424 -7.91 0.27 39.78
N GLU A 425 -9.17 0.44 40.17
CA GLU A 425 -9.79 1.77 40.26
C GLU A 425 -9.06 2.67 41.28
N LYS A 426 -8.54 2.12 42.38
CA LYS A 426 -7.81 2.90 43.39
C LYS A 426 -6.49 3.45 42.83
N ALA A 427 -5.67 2.61 42.19
CA ALA A 427 -4.44 3.08 41.57
C ALA A 427 -4.71 4.10 40.45
N LEU A 428 -5.80 3.93 39.69
CA LEU A 428 -6.20 4.90 38.68
C LEU A 428 -6.59 6.27 39.28
N GLN A 429 -7.25 6.31 40.43
CA GLN A 429 -7.58 7.57 41.12
C GLN A 429 -6.31 8.27 41.62
N GLU A 430 -5.42 7.51 42.27
CA GLU A 430 -4.18 8.04 42.86
C GLU A 430 -3.22 8.56 41.79
N VAL A 431 -2.98 7.78 40.73
CA VAL A 431 -2.06 8.17 39.65
C VAL A 431 -2.70 9.22 38.73
N GLY A 432 -4.00 9.12 38.47
CA GLY A 432 -4.71 10.02 37.55
C GLY A 432 -5.04 11.38 38.13
N LEU A 433 -5.01 11.51 39.47
CA LEU A 433 -5.46 12.68 40.22
C LEU A 433 -6.89 13.08 39.82
N LEU A 434 -7.77 12.09 39.76
CA LEU A 434 -9.18 12.24 39.38
C LEU A 434 -10.08 11.92 40.57
N SER A 435 -11.23 12.60 40.65
CA SER A 435 -12.27 12.22 41.61
C SER A 435 -12.84 10.84 41.25
N ALA A 436 -13.32 10.09 42.26
CA ALA A 436 -13.92 8.78 42.03
C ALA A 436 -15.12 8.83 41.07
N LYS A 437 -15.89 9.93 41.10
CA LYS A 437 -17.04 10.14 40.22
C LYS A 437 -16.60 10.30 38.77
N ASP A 438 -15.64 11.20 38.52
CA ASP A 438 -15.18 11.51 37.17
C ASP A 438 -14.44 10.34 36.54
N LEU A 439 -13.63 9.61 37.35
CA LEU A 439 -12.96 8.40 36.89
C LEU A 439 -13.97 7.35 36.39
N ARG A 440 -15.00 7.04 37.18
CA ARG A 440 -16.01 6.04 36.78
C ARG A 440 -16.77 6.45 35.53
N GLN A 441 -17.08 7.74 35.38
CA GLN A 441 -17.73 8.25 34.18
C GLN A 441 -16.82 8.08 32.95
N CYS A 442 -15.53 8.41 33.08
CA CYS A 442 -14.56 8.21 32.00
C CYS A 442 -14.37 6.73 31.66
N LEU A 443 -14.23 5.86 32.66
CA LEU A 443 -14.09 4.41 32.46
C LEU A 443 -15.30 3.81 31.75
N ALA A 444 -16.51 4.19 32.15
CA ALA A 444 -17.74 3.76 31.49
C ALA A 444 -17.80 4.22 30.03
N GLN A 445 -17.47 5.49 29.75
CA GLN A 445 -17.43 6.02 28.39
C GLN A 445 -16.40 5.29 27.51
N LEU A 446 -15.20 5.06 28.04
CA LEU A 446 -14.11 4.37 27.34
C LEU A 446 -14.45 2.89 27.09
N GLN A 447 -15.13 2.23 28.04
CA GLN A 447 -15.58 0.85 27.88
C GLN A 447 -16.66 0.73 26.79
N VAL A 448 -17.65 1.62 26.78
CA VAL A 448 -18.72 1.65 25.74
C VAL A 448 -18.14 1.89 24.35
N LYS A 449 -17.11 2.74 24.24
CA LYS A 449 -16.38 2.96 22.98
C LYS A 449 -15.49 1.77 22.56
N GLY A 450 -15.33 0.76 23.42
CA GLY A 450 -14.50 -0.42 23.17
C GLY A 450 -13.00 -0.18 23.37
N PHE A 451 -12.61 0.91 24.04
CA PHE A 451 -11.21 1.28 24.25
C PHE A 451 -10.58 0.58 25.45
N LEU A 452 -11.39 0.30 26.48
CA LEU A 452 -10.97 -0.39 27.70
C LEU A 452 -11.70 -1.69 27.91
N GLU A 453 -11.10 -2.57 28.69
CA GLU A 453 -11.68 -3.85 29.10
C GLU A 453 -11.49 -4.04 30.59
N LEU A 454 -12.41 -4.79 31.18
CA LEU A 454 -12.42 -5.11 32.60
C LEU A 454 -12.03 -6.57 32.78
N GLN A 455 -10.92 -6.81 33.45
CA GLN A 455 -10.48 -8.14 33.82
C GLN A 455 -10.88 -8.45 35.27
N GLU A 456 -11.65 -9.52 35.42
CA GLU A 456 -12.01 -10.07 36.73
C GLU A 456 -10.94 -11.07 37.16
N VAL A 457 -10.33 -10.83 38.32
CA VAL A 457 -9.37 -11.74 38.95
C VAL A 457 -9.99 -12.23 40.26
N PRO A 458 -10.65 -13.41 40.25
CA PRO A 458 -11.30 -13.96 41.43
C PRO A 458 -10.25 -14.46 42.42
N ARG A 459 -10.36 -14.09 43.70
CA ARG A 459 -9.49 -14.62 44.77
C ARG A 459 -9.91 -16.01 45.22
N GLU A 460 -11.17 -16.38 44.97
CA GLU A 460 -11.78 -17.65 45.36
C GLU A 460 -12.45 -18.32 44.16
N ALA A 461 -12.57 -19.65 44.17
CA ALA A 461 -13.12 -20.43 43.06
C ALA A 461 -14.57 -20.07 42.72
N GLN A 462 -15.35 -19.61 43.70
CA GLN A 462 -16.75 -19.21 43.58
C GLN A 462 -16.94 -17.87 42.83
N ARG A 463 -15.85 -17.16 42.48
CA ARG A 463 -15.86 -15.89 41.70
C ARG A 463 -16.85 -14.83 42.20
N GLN A 464 -17.09 -14.78 43.51
CA GLN A 464 -18.01 -13.81 44.08
C GLN A 464 -17.47 -12.37 43.91
N PRO A 465 -18.29 -11.39 43.48
CA PRO A 465 -17.81 -10.03 43.19
C PRO A 465 -17.08 -9.34 44.35
N ASN A 466 -17.50 -9.60 45.60
CA ASN A 466 -16.87 -9.06 46.82
C ASN A 466 -15.45 -9.61 47.09
N ARG A 467 -15.09 -10.75 46.47
CA ARG A 467 -13.77 -11.41 46.55
C ARG A 467 -13.04 -11.37 45.20
N THR A 468 -13.50 -10.56 44.25
CA THR A 468 -12.89 -10.42 42.93
C THR A 468 -12.22 -9.06 42.81
N ILE A 469 -11.00 -9.04 42.25
CA ILE A 469 -10.30 -7.80 41.90
C ILE A 469 -10.66 -7.46 40.46
N PHE A 470 -11.01 -6.20 40.22
CA PHE A 470 -11.34 -5.70 38.89
C PHE A 470 -10.18 -4.84 38.39
N LEU A 471 -9.54 -5.27 37.31
CA LEU A 471 -8.43 -4.57 36.68
C LEU A 471 -8.85 -4.03 35.33
N TRP A 472 -8.71 -2.72 35.14
CA TRP A 472 -8.89 -2.09 33.85
C TRP A 472 -7.61 -2.21 33.04
N PHE A 473 -7.75 -2.45 31.74
CA PHE A 473 -6.60 -2.48 30.85
C PHE A 473 -6.93 -1.99 29.45
N TYR A 474 -5.88 -1.50 28.79
CA TYR A 474 -5.86 -1.10 27.40
C TYR A 474 -5.23 -2.22 26.57
N ASP A 475 -5.91 -2.65 25.51
CA ASP A 475 -5.38 -3.59 24.51
C ASP A 475 -5.30 -2.87 23.16
N ALA A 476 -4.08 -2.51 22.77
CA ALA A 476 -3.80 -1.78 21.54
C ALA A 476 -4.31 -2.52 20.29
N GLU A 477 -4.19 -3.85 20.22
CA GLU A 477 -4.58 -4.62 19.03
C GLU A 477 -6.11 -4.68 18.88
N ARG A 478 -6.83 -4.79 19.99
CA ARG A 478 -8.29 -4.70 19.96
C ARG A 478 -8.76 -3.30 19.57
N VAL A 479 -8.18 -2.26 20.15
CA VAL A 479 -8.53 -0.87 19.83
C VAL A 479 -8.21 -0.54 18.37
N ARG A 480 -7.08 -1.04 17.85
CA ARG A 480 -6.73 -1.01 16.42
C ARG A 480 -7.81 -1.63 15.55
N LYS A 481 -8.30 -2.83 15.89
CA LYS A 481 -9.40 -3.49 15.15
C LYS A 481 -10.70 -2.69 15.18
N VAL A 482 -11.03 -2.08 16.33
CA VAL A 482 -12.20 -1.20 16.47
C VAL A 482 -12.08 0.01 15.52
N PHE A 483 -10.93 0.70 15.52
CA PHE A 483 -10.70 1.84 14.63
C PHE A 483 -10.70 1.43 13.16
N LEU A 484 -9.99 0.36 12.78
CA LEU A 484 -10.01 -0.14 11.39
C LEU A 484 -11.42 -0.45 10.91
N GLY A 485 -12.25 -1.11 11.73
CA GLY A 485 -13.65 -1.37 11.39
C GLY A 485 -14.46 -0.08 11.17
N GLN A 486 -14.22 0.94 11.98
CA GLN A 486 -14.88 2.24 11.84
C GLN A 486 -14.39 3.03 10.61
N LEU A 487 -13.09 2.98 10.31
CA LEU A 487 -12.49 3.60 9.13
C LEU A 487 -13.06 2.96 7.85
N PHE A 488 -13.05 1.62 7.76
CA PHE A 488 -13.64 0.93 6.60
C PHE A 488 -15.12 1.23 6.42
N LYS A 489 -15.88 1.30 7.52
CA LYS A 489 -17.29 1.67 7.47
C LYS A 489 -17.50 3.12 7.01
N ALA A 490 -16.63 4.04 7.43
CA ALA A 490 -16.66 5.42 6.98
C ALA A 490 -16.36 5.53 5.48
N MET A 491 -15.27 4.91 5.02
CA MET A 491 -14.90 4.85 3.60
C MET A 491 -16.03 4.23 2.75
N ALA A 492 -16.63 3.12 3.22
CA ALA A 492 -17.74 2.48 2.52
C ALA A 492 -18.95 3.41 2.38
N ARG A 493 -19.28 4.18 3.42
CA ARG A 493 -20.36 5.19 3.35
C ARG A 493 -20.04 6.32 2.38
N LEU A 494 -18.78 6.76 2.31
CA LEU A 494 -18.34 7.77 1.35
C LEU A 494 -18.49 7.27 -0.08
N PHE A 495 -18.01 6.07 -0.41
CA PHE A 495 -18.21 5.45 -1.73
C PHE A 495 -19.70 5.31 -2.10
N GLN A 496 -20.53 4.86 -1.15
CA GLN A 496 -21.97 4.78 -1.39
C GLN A 496 -22.61 6.13 -1.67
N ARG A 497 -22.15 7.19 -0.97
CA ARG A 497 -22.64 8.53 -1.22
C ARG A 497 -22.14 9.07 -2.56
N LEU A 498 -20.87 8.86 -2.89
CA LEU A 498 -20.27 9.24 -4.16
C LEU A 498 -21.05 8.63 -5.34
N HIS A 499 -21.32 7.33 -5.28
CA HIS A 499 -22.09 6.62 -6.29
C HIS A 499 -23.52 7.18 -6.46
N LEU A 500 -24.20 7.49 -5.35
CA LEU A 500 -25.54 8.09 -5.38
C LEU A 500 -25.53 9.46 -6.06
N GLU A 501 -24.54 10.30 -5.76
CA GLU A 501 -24.45 11.64 -6.34
C GLU A 501 -24.07 11.57 -7.83
N ARG A 502 -23.16 10.67 -8.25
CA ARG A 502 -22.87 10.41 -9.67
C ARG A 502 -24.13 9.96 -10.42
N THR A 503 -24.92 9.07 -9.82
CA THR A 503 -26.16 8.56 -10.42
C THR A 503 -27.18 9.68 -10.65
N ARG A 504 -27.31 10.63 -9.71
CA ARG A 504 -28.19 11.81 -9.86
C ARG A 504 -27.78 12.72 -11.01
N LEU A 505 -26.48 12.74 -11.33
CA LEU A 505 -25.89 13.58 -12.39
C LEU A 505 -25.61 12.81 -13.68
N SER A 506 -26.03 11.55 -13.77
CA SER A 506 -25.69 10.66 -14.89
C SER A 506 -26.02 11.25 -16.26
N SER A 507 -27.16 11.97 -16.39
CA SER A 507 -27.53 12.64 -17.64
C SER A 507 -26.56 13.76 -18.04
N THR A 508 -26.05 14.52 -17.07
CA THR A 508 -25.12 15.62 -17.31
C THR A 508 -23.72 15.09 -17.58
N LEU A 509 -23.28 14.09 -16.80
CA LEU A 509 -22.00 13.41 -17.01
C LEU A 509 -21.93 12.76 -18.40
N SER A 510 -22.98 12.08 -18.84
CA SER A 510 -23.05 11.49 -20.19
C SER A 510 -23.00 12.55 -21.31
N LYS A 511 -23.44 13.79 -21.06
CA LYS A 511 -23.28 14.89 -22.02
C LYS A 511 -21.82 15.37 -22.10
N ILE A 512 -21.13 15.40 -20.97
CA ILE A 512 -19.72 15.88 -20.86
C ILE A 512 -18.75 14.87 -21.46
N GLU A 513 -19.04 13.57 -21.32
CA GLU A 513 -18.22 12.49 -21.90
C GLU A 513 -18.19 12.51 -23.44
N ARG A 514 -19.04 13.30 -24.09
CA ARG A 514 -19.01 13.45 -25.53
C ARG A 514 -17.80 14.27 -25.96
N THR A 515 -17.07 13.78 -26.96
CA THR A 515 -15.82 14.39 -27.47
C THR A 515 -15.99 15.82 -27.99
N ASP A 516 -17.21 16.21 -28.39
CA ASP A 516 -17.54 17.57 -28.84
C ASP A 516 -17.76 18.57 -27.69
N VAL A 517 -17.96 18.08 -26.46
CA VAL A 517 -18.17 18.90 -25.26
C VAL A 517 -16.91 18.98 -24.40
N GLN A 518 -16.07 17.95 -24.46
CA GLN A 518 -14.83 17.85 -23.71
C GLN A 518 -13.86 19.01 -24.05
N GLY A 519 -13.50 19.81 -23.04
CA GLY A 519 -12.61 20.96 -23.18
C GLY A 519 -13.30 22.30 -23.49
N SER A 520 -14.58 22.29 -23.87
CA SER A 520 -15.40 23.50 -24.12
C SER A 520 -16.70 23.49 -23.29
N GLU A 521 -16.61 22.96 -22.06
CA GLU A 521 -17.76 22.74 -21.17
C GLU A 521 -18.47 24.05 -20.78
N GLU A 522 -17.72 25.14 -20.61
CA GLU A 522 -18.26 26.46 -20.22
C GLU A 522 -19.07 27.12 -21.34
N GLU A 523 -18.72 26.86 -22.60
CA GLU A 523 -19.37 27.46 -23.77
C GLU A 523 -20.59 26.66 -24.24
N ILE A 524 -20.56 25.33 -24.06
CA ILE A 524 -21.55 24.41 -24.63
C ILE A 524 -22.68 24.10 -23.63
N LEU A 525 -22.40 24.07 -22.33
CA LEU A 525 -23.40 23.72 -21.32
C LEU A 525 -24.27 24.92 -20.93
N PRO A 526 -25.58 24.70 -20.71
CA PRO A 526 -26.44 25.71 -20.10
C PRO A 526 -25.90 26.14 -18.73
N ALA A 527 -26.01 27.42 -18.39
CA ALA A 527 -25.48 27.97 -17.13
C ALA A 527 -25.97 27.24 -15.86
N GLY A 528 -27.19 26.68 -15.87
CA GLY A 528 -27.69 25.86 -14.77
C GLY A 528 -27.00 24.50 -14.63
N GLU A 529 -26.73 23.81 -15.76
CA GLU A 529 -26.01 22.53 -15.78
C GLU A 529 -24.53 22.73 -15.44
N PHE A 530 -23.92 23.82 -15.92
CA PHE A 530 -22.54 24.18 -15.60
C PHE A 530 -22.32 24.43 -14.10
N ARG A 531 -23.25 25.16 -13.45
CA ARG A 531 -23.21 25.35 -11.97
C ARG A 531 -23.32 24.02 -11.24
N LEU A 532 -24.25 23.17 -11.66
CA LEU A 532 -24.44 21.85 -11.05
C LEU A 532 -23.19 20.96 -11.21
N LEU A 533 -22.52 21.03 -12.37
CA LEU A 533 -21.24 20.35 -12.61
C LEU A 533 -20.13 20.90 -11.71
N SER A 534 -20.06 22.21 -11.54
CA SER A 534 -19.06 22.85 -10.67
C SER A 534 -19.24 22.42 -9.21
N GLU A 535 -20.49 22.47 -8.70
CA GLU A 535 -20.83 21.97 -7.36
C GLU A 535 -20.52 20.48 -7.20
N TRP A 536 -20.69 19.68 -8.25
CA TRP A 536 -20.32 18.27 -8.26
C TRP A 536 -18.82 18.07 -8.15
N ARG A 537 -18.02 18.77 -8.95
CA ARG A 537 -16.55 18.70 -8.90
C ARG A 537 -16.02 19.07 -7.52
N GLU A 538 -16.55 20.11 -6.89
CA GLU A 538 -16.20 20.48 -5.52
C GLU A 538 -16.50 19.35 -4.52
N LYS A 539 -17.68 18.72 -4.64
CA LYS A 539 -18.05 17.57 -3.80
C LYS A 539 -17.15 16.37 -4.05
N GLU A 540 -16.82 16.08 -5.31
CA GLU A 540 -15.94 14.98 -5.69
C GLU A 540 -14.52 15.16 -5.15
N ILE A 541 -13.97 16.37 -5.24
CA ILE A 541 -12.68 16.73 -4.62
C ILE A 541 -12.74 16.54 -3.11
N TRP A 542 -13.82 16.96 -2.46
CA TRP A 542 -13.98 16.76 -1.02
C TRP A 542 -14.05 15.27 -0.63
N PHE A 543 -14.81 14.46 -1.37
CA PHE A 543 -14.93 13.03 -1.11
C PHE A 543 -13.60 12.30 -1.29
N THR A 544 -12.89 12.59 -2.38
CA THR A 544 -11.59 11.97 -2.69
C THR A 544 -10.53 12.36 -1.66
N ALA A 545 -10.44 13.65 -1.29
CA ALA A 545 -9.53 14.11 -0.24
C ALA A 545 -9.82 13.46 1.13
N GLU A 546 -11.10 13.31 1.50
CA GLU A 546 -11.46 12.63 2.75
C GLU A 546 -11.12 11.13 2.70
N LEU A 547 -11.34 10.46 1.56
CA LEU A 547 -10.96 9.06 1.36
C LEU A 547 -9.44 8.86 1.50
N GLU A 548 -8.63 9.74 0.93
CA GLU A 548 -7.17 9.71 1.07
C GLU A 548 -6.74 9.89 2.52
N ARG A 549 -7.33 10.86 3.24
CA ARG A 549 -7.04 11.09 4.66
C ARG A 549 -7.37 9.86 5.52
N LEU A 550 -8.47 9.17 5.22
CA LEU A 550 -8.84 7.93 5.91
C LEU A 550 -7.91 6.77 5.54
N ASP A 551 -7.48 6.67 4.27
CA ASP A 551 -6.50 5.66 3.86
C ASP A 551 -5.15 5.87 4.55
N ASP A 552 -4.72 7.11 4.81
CA ASP A 552 -3.48 7.37 5.55
C ASP A 552 -3.51 6.73 6.94
N SER A 553 -4.63 6.86 7.66
CA SER A 553 -4.83 6.19 8.94
C SER A 553 -4.89 4.67 8.78
N VAL A 554 -5.52 4.15 7.72
CA VAL A 554 -5.52 2.71 7.44
C VAL A 554 -4.11 2.19 7.14
N ALA A 555 -3.30 2.92 6.37
CA ALA A 555 -1.93 2.53 6.04
C ALA A 555 -1.08 2.40 7.30
N MET A 556 -1.17 3.38 8.22
CA MET A 556 -0.46 3.32 9.50
C MET A 556 -0.97 2.19 10.40
N LEU A 557 -2.27 1.97 10.45
CA LEU A 557 -2.84 0.94 11.31
C LEU A 557 -2.74 -0.47 10.74
N ARG A 558 -2.79 -0.70 9.42
CA ARG A 558 -2.89 -2.04 8.82
C ARG A 558 -1.59 -2.51 8.18
N ASP A 559 -0.87 -1.60 7.51
CA ASP A 559 0.19 -1.96 6.54
C ASP A 559 1.62 -1.77 7.09
N LEU A 560 1.75 -1.26 8.31
CA LEU A 560 2.96 -1.29 9.15
C LEU A 560 2.94 -2.50 10.07
#